data_AF-A0A1A8NDQ9-F1
#
_entry.id   AF-A0A1A8NDQ9-F1
#
_cell.length_a   1.000
_cell.length_b   1.000
_cell.length_c   1.000
_cell.angle_alpha   90.00
_cell.angle_beta   90.00
_cell.angle_gamma   90.00
#
_symmetry.space_group_name_H-M   'P 1'
#
loop_
_entity.id
_entity.type
_entity.pdbx_description
1 polymer ?
#
loop_
_entity_poly.entity_id
_entity_poly.type
_entity_poly.pdbx_seq_one_letter_code
_entity_poly.pdbx_strand_id
1 'polypeptide(L)' 'ELYGERDISTNEWTDGVLSSLMRAFCADEKPDEKWIVFDGPVDTRWVESMNSVMDDNMVLMLINGERIL' A
#
# COMPACT_ATOMS: atom_id res chain seq x y z
N GLU A 1 2.48 -9.27 4.59
CA GLU A 1 1.56 -9.75 3.52
C GLU A 1 0.86 -8.67 2.66
N LEU A 2 -0.12 -7.88 3.14
CA LEU A 2 -0.84 -6.92 2.26
C LEU A 2 -0.05 -5.61 2.03
N TYR A 3 0.42 -4.97 3.09
CA TYR A 3 1.19 -3.72 3.03
C TYR A 3 2.71 -3.91 3.03
N GLY A 4 3.15 -5.08 3.47
CA GLY A 4 4.55 -5.39 3.72
C GLY A 4 4.81 -5.63 5.19
N GLU A 5 5.98 -6.16 5.48
CA GLU A 5 6.43 -6.48 6.83
C GLU A 5 7.94 -6.35 6.93
N ARG A 6 8.42 -6.16 8.15
CA ARG A 6 9.84 -6.15 8.45
C ARG A 6 10.26 -7.55 8.85
N ASP A 7 11.22 -8.10 8.13
CA ASP A 7 11.87 -9.35 8.52
C ASP A 7 12.63 -9.11 9.83
N ILE A 8 12.30 -9.87 10.88
CA ILE A 8 12.87 -9.70 12.23
C ILE A 8 14.33 -10.20 12.27
N SER A 9 14.71 -11.10 11.37
CA SER A 9 16.03 -11.71 11.31
C SER A 9 17.03 -10.88 10.51
N THR A 10 16.62 -10.33 9.36
CA THR A 10 17.49 -9.51 8.49
C THR A 10 17.34 -8.02 8.76
N ASN A 11 16.27 -7.63 9.44
CA ASN A 11 15.89 -6.24 9.67
C ASN A 11 15.50 -5.49 8.39
N GLU A 12 15.29 -6.20 7.29
CA GLU A 12 14.94 -5.64 5.99
C GLU A 12 13.42 -5.53 5.84
N TRP A 13 13.00 -4.56 5.04
CA TRP A 13 11.60 -4.39 4.69
C TRP A 13 11.27 -5.24 3.47
N THR A 14 10.19 -6.00 3.55
CA THR A 14 9.62 -6.72 2.42
C THR A 14 8.26 -6.13 2.08
N ASP A 15 8.11 -5.67 0.84
CA ASP A 15 6.85 -5.11 0.36
C ASP A 15 5.73 -6.17 0.30
N GLY A 16 4.51 -5.73 0.56
CA GLY A 16 3.31 -6.54 0.42
C GLY A 16 2.67 -6.36 -0.95
N VAL A 17 1.54 -7.05 -1.16
CA VAL A 17 0.81 -7.01 -2.43
C VAL A 17 0.37 -5.59 -2.79
N LEU A 18 -0.24 -4.86 -1.85
CA LEU A 18 -0.73 -3.51 -2.10
C LEU A 18 0.40 -2.49 -2.26
N SER A 19 1.44 -2.54 -1.42
CA SER A 19 2.57 -1.60 -1.56
C SER A 19 3.29 -1.79 -2.89
N SER A 20 3.47 -3.04 -3.33
CA SER A 20 4.03 -3.36 -4.65
C SER A 20 3.16 -2.85 -5.80
N LEU A 21 1.83 -3.05 -5.72
CA LEU A 21 0.89 -2.57 -6.74
C LEU A 21 0.88 -1.04 -6.83
N MET A 22 0.81 -0.36 -5.68
CA MET A 22 0.83 1.12 -5.64
C MET A 22 2.11 1.66 -6.27
N ARG A 23 3.29 1.11 -5.93
CA ARG A 23 4.54 1.51 -6.59
C ARG A 23 4.50 1.33 -8.11
N ALA A 24 4.00 0.19 -8.58
CA ALA A 24 3.91 -0.09 -10.01
C ALA A 24 2.94 0.88 -10.72
N PHE A 25 1.81 1.21 -10.08
CA PHE A 25 0.81 2.12 -10.61
C PHE A 25 1.34 3.55 -10.72
N CYS A 26 2.08 3.99 -9.70
CA CYS A 26 2.62 5.34 -9.64
C CYS A 26 3.88 5.52 -10.50
N ALA A 27 4.61 4.44 -10.78
CA ALA A 27 5.73 4.44 -11.73
C ALA A 27 5.29 4.45 -13.20
N ASP A 28 4.04 4.11 -13.50
CA ASP A 28 3.52 4.07 -14.88
C ASP A 28 2.91 5.42 -15.26
N GLU A 29 3.50 6.09 -16.25
CA GLU A 29 3.18 7.47 -16.67
C GLU A 29 2.01 7.54 -17.68
N LYS A 30 1.38 6.42 -18.02
CA LYS A 30 0.23 6.42 -18.92
C LYS A 30 -0.92 7.25 -18.33
N PRO A 31 -1.64 8.02 -19.17
CA PRO A 31 -2.78 8.83 -18.74
C PRO A 31 -4.04 8.02 -18.46
N ASP A 32 -3.97 6.69 -18.54
CA ASP A 32 -5.10 5.80 -18.31
C ASP A 32 -5.49 5.80 -16.82
N GLU A 33 -6.80 5.83 -16.54
CA GLU A 33 -7.29 5.63 -15.18
C GLU A 33 -6.99 4.21 -14.71
N LYS A 34 -6.41 4.10 -13.50
CA LYS A 34 -6.01 2.82 -12.94
C LYS A 34 -6.81 2.51 -11.69
N TRP A 35 -7.24 1.26 -11.58
CA TRP A 35 -8.14 0.83 -10.52
C TRP A 35 -7.53 -0.36 -9.77
N ILE A 36 -7.54 -0.30 -8.45
CA ILE A 36 -7.20 -1.42 -7.57
C ILE A 36 -8.49 -1.87 -6.90
N VAL A 37 -8.86 -3.14 -7.07
CA VAL A 37 -10.11 -3.71 -6.55
C VAL A 37 -9.78 -4.74 -5.48
N PHE A 38 -10.31 -4.53 -4.28
CA PHE A 38 -10.25 -5.49 -3.19
C PHE A 38 -11.55 -6.31 -3.16
N ASP A 39 -11.50 -7.52 -3.71
CA ASP A 39 -12.63 -8.45 -3.71
C ASP A 39 -12.58 -9.34 -2.45
N GLY A 40 -13.21 -8.89 -1.37
CA GLY A 40 -13.25 -9.60 -0.10
C GLY A 40 -14.01 -8.86 1.00
N PRO A 41 -14.32 -9.55 2.12
CA PRO A 41 -14.98 -8.93 3.25
C PRO A 41 -14.11 -7.84 3.88
N VAL A 42 -14.76 -6.73 4.23
CA VAL A 42 -14.10 -5.63 4.93
C VAL A 42 -13.79 -6.03 6.37
N ASP A 43 -12.51 -6.01 6.72
CA ASP A 43 -11.97 -6.30 8.05
C ASP A 43 -11.30 -5.02 8.61
N THR A 44 -11.56 -4.74 9.88
CA THR A 44 -11.10 -3.53 10.57
C THR A 44 -9.57 -3.36 10.52
N ARG A 45 -8.79 -4.44 10.44
CA ARG A 45 -7.32 -4.38 10.47
C ARG A 45 -6.72 -3.69 9.25
N TRP A 46 -7.30 -3.86 8.06
CA TRP A 46 -6.77 -3.24 6.85
C TRP A 46 -7.36 -1.85 6.59
N VAL A 47 -8.60 -1.59 7.05
CA VAL A 47 -9.24 -0.27 6.93
C VAL A 47 -8.47 0.81 7.67
N GLU A 48 -7.95 0.53 8.86
CA GLU A 48 -7.15 1.51 9.61
C GLU A 48 -5.86 1.93 8.89
N SER A 49 -5.19 0.97 8.23
CA SER A 49 -3.98 1.24 7.43
C SER A 49 -4.27 1.94 6.09
N MET A 50 -5.51 1.91 5.60
CA MET A 50 -5.91 2.61 4.38
C MET A 50 -6.41 4.05 4.61
N ASN A 51 -6.73 4.43 5.85
CA ASN A 51 -7.38 5.73 6.10
C ASN A 51 -6.58 6.92 5.53
N SER A 52 -5.25 6.85 5.53
CA SER A 52 -4.37 7.87 4.93
C SER A 52 -4.29 7.84 3.40
N VAL A 53 -4.64 6.71 2.77
CA VAL A 53 -4.80 6.61 1.31
C VAL A 53 -6.18 7.12 0.88
N MET A 54 -7.18 6.93 1.73
CA MET A 54 -8.56 7.32 1.50
C MET A 54 -8.88 8.76 1.88
N ASP A 55 -7.98 9.44 2.59
CA ASP A 55 -8.08 10.86 2.92
C ASP A 55 -7.44 11.75 1.83
N ASP A 56 -7.54 13.06 2.01
CA ASP A 56 -7.06 14.05 1.04
C ASP A 56 -5.54 13.96 0.75
N ASN A 57 -4.78 13.23 1.58
CA ASN A 57 -3.35 13.05 1.34
C ASN A 57 -3.09 12.14 0.13
N MET A 58 -3.98 11.19 -0.17
CA MET A 58 -3.80 10.19 -1.23
C MET A 58 -2.43 9.49 -1.17
N VAL A 59 -1.86 9.32 0.04
CA VAL A 59 -0.52 8.75 0.24
C VAL A 59 -0.61 7.48 1.06
N LEU A 60 -0.02 6.39 0.56
CA LEU A 60 0.13 5.17 1.35
C LEU A 60 1.32 5.31 2.30
N MET A 61 1.04 5.29 3.60
CA MET A 61 2.05 5.29 4.67
C MET A 61 2.27 3.87 5.17
N LEU A 62 3.48 3.35 4.95
CA LEU A 62 3.89 2.04 5.42
C LEU A 62 4.38 2.10 6.87
N ILE A 63 4.33 0.96 7.57
CA ILE A 63 4.73 0.85 8.99
C ILE A 63 6.22 1.16 9.20
N ASN A 64 7.04 0.96 8.17
CA ASN A 64 8.46 1.35 8.17
C ASN A 64 8.68 2.89 8.03
N GLY A 65 7.61 3.68 7.91
CA GLY A 65 7.66 5.13 7.70
C GLY A 65 7.81 5.56 6.24
N GLU A 66 7.81 4.61 5.30
CA GLU A 66 7.88 4.91 3.88
C GLU A 66 6.56 5.44 3.33
N ARG A 67 6.66 6.33 2.33
CA ARG A 67 5.53 7.00 1.70
C ARG A 67 5.51 6.65 0.21
N ILE A 68 4.40 6.09 -0.24
CA ILE A 68 4.14 5.83 -1.66
C ILE A 68 3.06 6.80 -2.11
N LEU A 69 3.45 7.70 -3.02
CA LEU A 69 2.59 8.63 -3.74
C LEU A 69 2.00 7.91 -4.95
#